data_AF-A0A2E0NRI8-F1
#
_entry.id   AF-A0A2E0NRI8-F1
#
_cell.length_a   1.000
_cell.length_b   1.000
_cell.length_c   1.000
_cell.angle_alpha   90.00
_cell.angle_beta   90.00
_cell.angle_gamma   90.00
#
_symmetry.space_group_name_H-M   'P 1'
#
loop_
_entity.id
_entity.type
_entity.pdbx_description
1 polymer ?
#
loop_
_entity_poly.entity_id
_entity_poly.type
_entity_poly.pdbx_seq_one_letter_code
_entity_poly.pdbx_strand_id
1 'polypeptide(L)' 'MQTILRREGYPKPYEALKALTRTNTSIDEASIRTFIETLDVSIEVKEELGALRPENYTGI' A
#
# COMPACT_ATOMS: atom_id res chain seq x y z
N MET A 1 -1.92 -0.70 -5.57
CA MET A 1 -0.93 -0.02 -4.71
C MET A 1 0.41 0.31 -5.40
N GLN A 2 1.15 -0.65 -5.97
CA GLN A 2 2.50 -0.38 -6.54
C GLN A 2 2.54 0.74 -7.58
N THR A 3 1.49 0.85 -8.39
CA THR A 3 1.39 1.85 -9.47
C THR A 3 1.33 3.26 -8.91
N ILE A 4 0.56 3.47 -7.83
CA ILE A 4 0.44 4.77 -7.16
C ILE A 4 1.76 5.14 -6.51
N LEU A 5 2.40 4.22 -5.79
CA LEU A 5 3.72 4.50 -5.20
C LEU A 5 4.77 4.87 -6.27
N ARG A 6 4.76 4.25 -7.46
CA ARG A 6 5.62 4.66 -8.58
C ARG A 6 5.26 6.04 -9.13
N ARG A 7 3.96 6.35 -9.26
CA ARG A 7 3.46 7.64 -9.74
C ARG A 7 3.90 8.79 -8.84
N GLU A 8 3.84 8.57 -7.53
CA GLU A 8 4.25 9.54 -6.50
C GLU A 8 5.77 9.61 -6.30
N GLY A 9 6.55 8.85 -7.08
CA GLY A 9 8.01 8.85 -6.97
C GLY A 9 8.54 8.23 -5.68
N TYR A 10 7.73 7.41 -4.99
CA TYR A 10 8.15 6.76 -3.74
C TYR A 10 9.35 5.84 -3.97
N PRO A 11 10.40 5.91 -3.14
CA PRO A 11 11.60 5.09 -3.32
C PRO A 11 11.27 3.60 -3.11
N LYS A 12 11.69 2.77 -4.07
CA LYS A 12 11.59 1.29 -3.99
C LYS A 12 10.18 0.78 -3.62
N PRO A 13 9.15 1.08 -4.42
CA PRO A 13 7.76 0.73 -4.12
C PRO A 13 7.53 -0.78 -4.01
N TYR A 14 8.31 -1.56 -4.75
CA TYR A 14 8.31 -3.01 -4.67
C TYR A 14 8.83 -3.54 -3.31
N GLU A 15 9.90 -2.93 -2.77
CA GLU A 15 10.46 -3.36 -1.48
C GLU A 15 9.49 -3.05 -0.33
N ALA A 16 8.80 -1.91 -0.38
CA ALA A 16 7.79 -1.54 0.61
C ALA A 16 6.63 -2.57 0.64
N LEU A 17 6.09 -2.93 -0.52
CA LEU A 17 5.07 -3.98 -0.60
C LEU A 17 5.59 -5.35 -0.20
N LYS A 18 6.84 -5.66 -0.55
CA LYS A 18 7.48 -6.91 -0.13
C LYS A 18 7.61 -6.98 1.39
N ALA A 19 7.90 -5.86 2.07
CA ALA A 19 7.95 -5.77 3.51
C ALA A 19 6.58 -6.06 4.15
N LEU A 20 5.50 -5.53 3.56
CA LEU A 20 4.12 -5.82 3.97
C LEU A 20 3.79 -7.32 3.85
N THR A 21 4.24 -7.99 2.79
CA THR A 21 4.00 -9.43 2.59
C THR A 21 4.97 -10.36 3.35
N ARG A 22 6.05 -9.82 3.92
CA ARG A 22 7.14 -10.64 4.51
C ARG A 22 6.83 -11.16 5.90
N THR A 23 5.83 -10.59 6.57
CA THR A 23 5.48 -10.94 7.95
C THR A 23 4.80 -12.32 8.07
N ASN A 24 4.56 -13.05 6.97
CA ASN A 24 3.88 -14.37 6.96
C ASN A 24 2.52 -14.39 7.68
N THR A 25 2.02 -13.20 8.03
CA THR A 25 0.72 -12.98 8.65
C THR A 25 -0.24 -12.63 7.54
N SER A 26 -1.47 -13.14 7.62
CA SER A 26 -2.54 -12.76 6.71
C SER A 26 -2.59 -11.23 6.61
N ILE A 27 -2.44 -10.69 5.40
CA ILE A 27 -2.55 -9.24 5.20
C ILE A 27 -4.00 -8.86 5.49
N ASP A 28 -4.23 -8.27 6.66
CA ASP A 28 -5.50 -7.72 7.08
C ASP A 28 -5.56 -6.21 6.84
N GLU A 29 -6.77 -5.63 6.93
CA GLU A 29 -6.96 -4.19 6.74
C GLU A 29 -6.11 -3.37 7.73
N ALA A 30 -5.94 -3.86 8.96
CA ALA A 30 -5.13 -3.21 9.99
C ALA A 30 -3.65 -3.15 9.60
N SER A 31 -3.08 -4.23 9.04
CA SER A 31 -1.70 -4.29 8.56
C SER A 31 -1.48 -3.34 7.38
N ILE A 32 -2.44 -3.28 6.44
CA ILE A 32 -2.38 -2.35 5.30
C ILE A 32 -2.43 -0.91 5.80
N ARG A 33 -3.37 -0.59 6.70
CA ARG A 33 -3.53 0.77 7.24
C ARG A 33 -2.27 1.21 7.98
N THR A 34 -1.74 0.36 8.85
CA THR A 34 -0.47 0.60 9.56
C THR A 34 0.67 0.82 8.56
N PHE A 35 0.77 0.01 7.51
CA PHE A 35 1.77 0.17 6.48
C PHE A 35 1.63 1.51 5.74
N ILE A 36 0.43 1.91 5.36
CA ILE A 36 0.18 3.21 4.72
C ILE A 36 0.57 4.37 5.64
N GLU A 37 0.35 4.25 6.95
CA GLU A 37 0.79 5.27 7.90
C GLU A 37 2.31 5.41 7.94
N THR A 38 3.05 4.29 7.80
CA THR A 38 4.52 4.30 7.75
C THR A 38 5.11 4.87 6.45
N LEU A 39 4.30 5.06 5.41
CA LEU A 39 4.76 5.68 4.17
C LEU A 39 4.93 7.18 4.36
N ASP A 40 6.10 7.69 3.97
CA ASP A 40 6.37 9.12 3.87
C ASP A 40 5.86 9.65 2.51
N VAL A 41 4.52 9.75 2.41
CA VAL A 41 3.79 10.25 1.25
C VAL A 41 2.72 11.23 1.70
N SER A 42 2.24 12.06 0.77
CA SER A 42 1.17 13.03 1.00
C SER A 42 -0.10 12.37 1.55
N ILE A 43 -0.90 13.12 2.34
CA ILE A 43 -2.18 12.64 2.89
C ILE A 43 -3.13 12.15 1.78
N GLU A 44 -3.19 12.86 0.66
CA GLU A 44 -4.00 12.49 -0.51
C GLU A 44 -3.66 11.08 -1.01
N VAL A 45 -2.36 10.75 -1.05
CA VAL A 45 -1.86 9.43 -1.45
C VAL A 45 -2.21 8.38 -0.41
N LYS A 46 -2.14 8.72 0.89
CA LYS A 46 -2.56 7.79 1.97
C LYS A 46 -4.05 7.47 1.88
N GLU A 47 -4.89 8.45 1.59
CA GLU A 47 -6.32 8.26 1.37
C GLU A 47 -6.60 7.39 0.12
N GLU A 48 -5.93 7.67 -1.00
CA GLU A 48 -6.05 6.87 -2.22
C GLU A 48 -5.61 5.42 -1.99
N LEU A 49 -4.49 5.20 -1.29
CA LEU A 49 -4.01 3.87 -0.92
C LEU A 49 -4.94 3.16 0.07
N GLY A 50 -5.53 3.90 1.01
CA GLY A 50 -6.48 3.35 1.99
C GLY A 50 -7.84 2.97 1.38
N ALA A 51 -8.22 3.64 0.28
CA ALA A 51 -9.39 3.28 -0.51
C ALA A 51 -9.19 2.00 -1.36
N LEU A 52 -7.93 1.60 -1.62
CA LEU A 52 -7.61 0.38 -2.35
C LEU A 52 -7.78 -0.85 -1.46
N ARG A 53 -8.97 -1.44 -1.51
CA ARG A 53 -9.26 -2.74 -0.90
C ARG A 53 -8.98 -3.87 -1.90
N PRO A 54 -8.53 -5.05 -1.43
CA PRO A 54 -8.40 -6.25 -2.28
C PRO A 54 -9.70 -6.57 -3.03
N GLU A 55 -10.83 -6.30 -2.37
CA GLU A 55 -12.20 -6.46 -2.84
C GLU A 55 -12.52 -5.60 -4.07
N ASN A 56 -11.91 -4.42 -4.16
CA ASN A 56 -12.06 -3.47 -5.27
C ASN A 56 -10.94 -3.62 -6.32
N TYR A 57 -10.02 -4.58 -6.14
CA TYR A 57 -8.93 -4.86 -7.06
C TYR A 57 -9.25 -6.08 -7.94
N THR A 58 -10.51 -6.18 -8.39
CA THR A 58 -11.01 -7.21 -9.31
C THR A 58 -10.72 -6.85 -10.78
N GLY A 59 -9.49 -6.42 -11.07
CA GLY A 59 -9.07 -5.97 -12.40
C GLY A 59 -9.75 -6.75 -13.52
N ILE A 60 -10.63 -6.07 -14.25
CA ILE A 60 -11.16 -6.53 -15.54
C ILE A 60 -10.08 -6.26 -16.58
#